data_AF-A0A4Z1BT40-F1
#
_entry.id   AF-A0A4Z1BT40-F1
#
_cell.length_a   1.000
_cell.length_b   1.000
_cell.length_c   1.000
_cell.angle_alpha   90.00
_cell.angle_beta   90.00
_cell.angle_gamma   90.00
#
_symmetry.space_group_name_H-M   'P 1'
#
loop_
_entity.id
_entity.type
_entity.pdbx_description
1 polymer ?
#
loop_
_entity_poly.entity_id
_entity_poly.type
_entity_poly.pdbx_seq_one_letter_code
_entity_poly.pdbx_strand_id
1 'polypeptide(L)'
;MDIILWILIILAFIIAFIGLIKPIIPSVLILWIGFLIYQFGFHDKGLSWIFYVAMIIFTVFILLSDFIMNKYFVNRFGGSKLGEYVALIGVIVGCFVLPPFGIIIVPFVAVLVVELIQDFDFGKALKASFGSVMAFLASTVAQAIIMVIMVIWFFIDVWFVG
;
A
#
# COMPACT_ATOMS: atom_id res chain seq x y z
N MET A 1 -17.41 -12.68 -25.10
CA MET A 1 -17.56 -11.62 -24.09
C MET A 1 -16.64 -11.90 -22.91
N ASP A 2 -16.61 -13.14 -22.45
CA ASP A 2 -15.83 -13.63 -21.29
C ASP A 2 -14.31 -13.37 -21.38
N ILE A 3 -13.71 -13.57 -22.56
CA ILE A 3 -12.26 -13.32 -22.76
C ILE A 3 -11.92 -11.85 -22.49
N ILE A 4 -12.77 -10.91 -22.91
CA ILE A 4 -12.55 -9.48 -22.70
C ILE A 4 -12.62 -9.15 -21.20
N LEU A 5 -13.60 -9.72 -20.48
CA LEU A 5 -13.73 -9.54 -19.03
C LEU A 5 -12.51 -10.08 -18.29
N TRP A 6 -12.02 -11.27 -18.66
CA TRP A 6 -10.80 -11.83 -18.08
C TRP A 6 -9.57 -10.95 -18.32
N ILE A 7 -9.42 -10.41 -19.53
CA ILE A 7 -8.34 -9.46 -19.84
C ILE A 7 -8.44 -8.23 -18.95
N LEU A 8 -9.64 -7.66 -18.76
CA LEU A 8 -9.83 -6.49 -17.89
C LEU A 8 -9.51 -6.79 -16.42
N ILE A 9 -9.90 -7.97 -15.92
CA ILE A 9 -9.59 -8.41 -14.54
C ILE A 9 -8.07 -8.52 -14.34
N ILE A 10 -7.39 -9.21 -15.26
CA ILE A 10 -5.93 -9.39 -15.18
C ILE A 10 -5.21 -8.03 -15.28
N LEU A 11 -5.67 -7.16 -16.19
CA LEU A 11 -5.14 -5.80 -16.30
C LEU A 11 -5.35 -5.01 -15.01
N ALA A 12 -6.53 -5.08 -14.38
CA ALA A 12 -6.78 -4.44 -13.10
C ALA A 12 -5.81 -4.93 -12.03
N PHE A 13 -5.55 -6.24 -11.94
CA PHE A 13 -4.59 -6.77 -10.98
C PHE A 13 -3.16 -6.31 -11.25
N ILE A 14 -2.70 -6.34 -12.51
CA ILE A 14 -1.38 -5.83 -12.89
C ILE A 14 -1.25 -4.35 -12.52
N ILE A 15 -2.24 -3.53 -12.86
CA ILE A 15 -2.26 -2.10 -12.55
C ILE A 15 -2.27 -1.88 -11.04
N ALA A 16 -2.97 -2.72 -10.26
CA ALA A 16 -2.96 -2.62 -8.80
C ALA A 16 -1.53 -2.84 -8.24
N PHE A 17 -0.80 -3.84 -8.73
CA PHE A 17 0.59 -4.07 -8.32
C PHE A 17 1.55 -2.97 -8.77
N ILE A 18 1.37 -2.42 -9.98
CA ILE A 18 2.12 -1.22 -10.42
C ILE A 18 1.80 -0.04 -9.50
N GLY A 19 0.54 0.08 -9.08
CA GLY A 19 0.04 1.10 -8.17
C GLY A 19 0.65 1.06 -6.77
N LEU A 20 1.36 -0.01 -6.36
CA LEU A 20 2.12 -0.02 -5.12
C LEU A 20 3.26 1.01 -5.10
N ILE A 21 3.83 1.28 -6.28
CA ILE A 21 4.93 2.26 -6.46
C ILE A 21 4.37 3.70 -6.52
N LYS A 22 3.03 3.86 -6.57
CA LYS A 22 2.13 5.04 -6.42
C LYS A 22 2.29 6.24 -7.39
N PRO A 23 1.15 6.82 -7.84
CA PRO A 23 0.52 7.87 -7.02
C PRO A 23 -1.03 7.80 -6.81
N ILE A 24 -1.45 8.37 -5.66
CA ILE A 24 -2.81 8.72 -5.15
C ILE A 24 -3.74 7.58 -4.74
N ILE A 25 -4.13 6.69 -5.66
CA ILE A 25 -5.22 5.74 -5.38
C ILE A 25 -4.66 4.56 -4.57
N PRO A 26 -5.26 4.19 -3.43
CA PRO A 26 -4.89 2.95 -2.74
C PRO A 26 -4.99 1.78 -3.72
N SER A 27 -3.86 1.10 -3.97
CA SER A 27 -3.74 0.00 -4.96
C SER A 27 -4.82 -1.07 -4.79
N VAL A 28 -5.22 -1.32 -3.54
CA VAL A 28 -6.30 -2.24 -3.18
C VAL A 28 -7.65 -1.90 -3.83
N LEU A 29 -7.96 -0.63 -4.09
CA LEU A 29 -9.20 -0.24 -4.77
C LEU A 29 -9.22 -0.74 -6.22
N ILE A 30 -8.05 -0.84 -6.86
CA ILE A 30 -7.93 -1.36 -8.23
C ILE A 30 -8.13 -2.89 -8.23
N LEU A 31 -7.71 -3.61 -7.19
CA LEU A 31 -8.06 -5.03 -7.03
C LEU A 31 -9.58 -5.22 -6.93
N TRP A 32 -10.26 -4.38 -6.15
CA TRP A 32 -11.72 -4.40 -6.05
C TRP A 32 -12.40 -4.20 -7.40
N ILE A 33 -11.88 -3.35 -8.27
CA ILE A 33 -12.40 -3.22 -9.65
C ILE A 33 -12.36 -4.57 -10.37
N GLY A 34 -11.24 -5.31 -10.30
CA GLY A 34 -11.15 -6.65 -10.87
C GLY A 34 -12.18 -7.63 -10.29
N PHE A 35 -12.38 -7.62 -8.96
CA PHE A 35 -13.36 -8.50 -8.31
C PHE A 35 -14.79 -8.17 -8.73
N LEU A 36 -15.13 -6.88 -8.81
CA LEU A 36 -16.47 -6.43 -9.20
C LEU A 36 -16.74 -6.65 -10.69
N ILE A 37 -15.72 -6.54 -11.56
CA ILE A 37 -15.83 -6.94 -12.97
C ILE A 37 -16.24 -8.41 -13.06
N TYR A 38 -15.64 -9.29 -12.25
CA TYR A 38 -16.04 -10.70 -12.23
C TYR A 38 -17.48 -10.86 -11.74
N GLN A 39 -17.82 -10.28 -10.58
CA GLN A 39 -19.14 -10.44 -9.96
C GLN A 39 -20.30 -10.01 -10.85
N PHE A 40 -20.14 -8.90 -11.59
CA PHE A 40 -21.23 -8.33 -12.40
C PHE A 40 -21.11 -8.70 -13.88
N GLY A 41 -19.94 -9.12 -14.33
CA GLY A 41 -19.69 -9.47 -15.74
C GLY A 41 -20.05 -10.90 -16.10
N PHE A 42 -20.03 -11.82 -15.13
CA PHE A 42 -20.35 -13.23 -15.35
C PHE A 42 -21.74 -13.56 -14.78
N HIS A 43 -22.67 -13.98 -15.65
CA HIS A 43 -24.09 -14.11 -15.30
C HIS A 43 -24.40 -15.31 -14.39
N ASP A 44 -23.68 -16.43 -14.55
CA ASP A 44 -23.97 -17.69 -13.85
C ASP A 44 -22.99 -18.00 -12.72
N LYS A 45 -22.00 -17.13 -12.49
CA LYS A 45 -20.84 -17.37 -11.62
C LYS A 45 -20.56 -16.14 -10.77
N GLY A 46 -20.77 -16.26 -9.46
CA GLY A 46 -20.52 -15.18 -8.50
C GLY A 46 -19.43 -15.53 -7.50
N LEU A 47 -18.87 -14.52 -6.85
CA LEU A 47 -17.93 -14.70 -5.75
C LEU A 47 -18.71 -14.99 -4.46
N SER A 48 -18.13 -15.81 -3.59
CA SER A 48 -18.74 -16.18 -2.32
C SER A 48 -18.85 -15.00 -1.36
N TRP A 49 -19.85 -15.00 -0.47
CA TRP A 49 -19.94 -13.97 0.58
C TRP A 49 -18.70 -13.99 1.50
N ILE A 50 -18.08 -15.16 1.68
CA ILE A 50 -16.85 -15.35 2.46
C ILE A 50 -15.69 -14.60 1.79
N PHE A 51 -15.58 -14.67 0.46
CA PHE A 51 -14.60 -13.91 -0.31
C PHE A 51 -14.70 -12.43 0.00
N TYR A 52 -15.90 -11.84 -0.06
CA TYR A 52 -16.09 -10.41 0.22
C TYR A 52 -15.69 -10.01 1.64
N VAL A 53 -16.08 -10.80 2.64
CA VAL A 53 -15.69 -10.55 4.04
C VAL A 53 -14.16 -10.60 4.19
N ALA A 54 -13.51 -11.60 3.61
CA ALA A 54 -12.05 -11.71 3.62
C ALA A 54 -11.37 -10.52 2.92
N MET A 55 -11.85 -10.12 1.74
CA MET A 55 -11.29 -8.99 1.00
C MET A 55 -11.45 -7.67 1.75
N ILE A 56 -12.56 -7.43 2.45
CA ILE A 56 -12.74 -6.25 3.30
C ILE A 56 -11.71 -6.25 4.44
N ILE A 57 -11.51 -7.38 5.11
CA ILE A 57 -10.53 -7.51 6.20
C ILE A 57 -9.10 -7.23 5.68
N PHE A 58 -8.71 -7.83 4.55
CA PHE A 58 -7.41 -7.57 3.94
C PHE A 58 -7.24 -6.11 3.50
N THR A 59 -8.31 -5.49 3.01
CA THR A 59 -8.31 -4.07 2.66
C THR A 59 -8.02 -3.21 3.89
N VAL A 60 -8.65 -3.51 5.03
CA VAL A 60 -8.35 -2.81 6.30
C VAL A 60 -6.89 -3.01 6.70
N PHE A 61 -6.34 -4.22 6.60
CA PHE A 61 -4.92 -4.45 6.89
C PHE A 61 -3.98 -3.68 5.96
N ILE A 62 -4.30 -3.59 4.67
CA ILE A 62 -3.54 -2.75 3.72
C ILE A 62 -3.58 -1.29 4.15
N LEU A 63 -4.75 -0.74 4.46
CA LEU A 63 -4.88 0.68 4.85
C LEU A 63 -4.18 0.99 6.19
N LEU A 64 -4.17 0.03 7.12
CA LEU A 64 -3.50 0.20 8.42
C LEU A 64 -1.98 -0.02 8.34
N SER A 65 -1.49 -0.77 7.36
CA SER A 65 -0.07 -1.12 7.25
C SER A 65 0.85 0.11 7.24
N ASP A 66 0.48 1.18 6.53
CA ASP A 66 1.26 2.42 6.46
C ASP A 66 1.39 3.06 7.84
N PHE A 67 0.31 3.15 8.60
CA PHE A 67 0.32 3.72 9.95
C PHE A 67 1.10 2.85 10.95
N ILE A 68 0.90 1.54 10.91
CA ILE A 68 1.57 0.60 11.82
C ILE A 68 3.08 0.61 11.56
N MET A 69 3.51 0.54 10.29
CA MET A 69 4.92 0.53 9.94
C MET A 69 5.61 1.86 10.23
N ASN A 70 4.96 3.00 9.97
CA ASN A 70 5.52 4.31 10.33
C ASN A 70 5.71 4.46 11.83
N LYS A 71 4.67 4.14 12.61
CA LYS A 71 4.77 4.17 14.07
C LYS A 71 5.83 3.21 14.60
N TYR A 72 5.97 2.02 14.02
CA TYR A 72 6.97 1.05 14.45
C TYR A 72 8.39 1.51 14.08
N PHE A 73 8.67 1.74 12.80
CA PHE A 73 10.03 1.99 12.33
C PHE A 73 10.54 3.40 12.66
N VAL A 74 9.74 4.45 12.53
CA VAL A 74 10.22 5.82 12.84
C VAL A 74 10.54 5.94 14.33
N ASN A 75 9.65 5.47 15.21
CA ASN A 75 9.87 5.46 16.66
C ASN A 75 11.04 4.54 17.05
N ARG A 76 11.14 3.34 16.45
CA ARG A 76 12.24 2.40 16.71
C ARG A 76 13.61 3.00 16.37
N PHE A 77 13.66 3.88 15.37
CA PHE A 77 14.87 4.59 14.95
C PHE A 77 15.04 5.95 15.64
N GLY A 78 14.24 6.25 16.67
CA GLY A 78 14.41 7.43 17.53
C GLY A 78 13.67 8.68 17.06
N GLY A 79 12.78 8.57 16.07
CA GLY A 79 11.96 9.68 15.60
C GLY A 79 10.83 10.06 16.55
N SER A 80 10.40 11.31 16.47
CA SER A 80 9.27 11.84 17.21
C SER A 80 7.92 11.44 16.60
N LYS A 81 6.82 11.68 17.33
CA LYS A 81 5.46 11.54 16.78
C LYS A 81 5.24 12.46 15.57
N LEU A 82 5.84 13.65 15.57
CA LEU A 82 5.79 14.55 14.40
C LEU A 82 6.55 13.94 13.22
N GLY A 83 7.70 13.32 13.45
CA GLY A 83 8.44 12.55 12.44
C GLY A 83 7.61 11.44 11.81
N GLU A 84 6.79 10.71 12.59
CA GLU A 84 5.87 9.68 12.08
C GLU A 84 4.86 10.25 11.07
N TYR A 85 4.20 11.37 11.40
CA TYR A 85 3.24 12.03 10.51
C TYR A 85 3.92 12.66 9.28
N VAL A 86 5.09 13.25 9.47
CA VAL A 86 5.88 13.87 8.40
C VAL A 86 6.37 12.81 7.42
N ALA A 87 6.74 11.61 7.89
CA ALA A 87 7.07 10.49 7.03
C ALA A 87 5.86 10.08 6.15
N LEU A 88 4.68 9.89 6.75
CA LEU A 88 3.45 9.55 6.03
C LEU A 88 3.09 10.59 4.97
N ILE A 89 3.07 11.87 5.34
CA ILE A 89 2.78 12.96 4.40
C ILE A 89 3.88 13.07 3.35
N GLY A 90 5.14 12.89 3.74
CA GLY A 90 6.31 12.94 2.87
C GLY A 90 6.27 11.87 1.77
N VAL A 91 5.79 10.66 2.07
CA VAL A 91 5.55 9.60 1.08
C VAL A 91 4.50 10.07 0.05
N ILE A 92 3.39 10.67 0.51
CA ILE A 92 2.32 11.16 -0.37
C ILE A 92 2.83 12.31 -1.25
N VAL A 93 3.52 13.29 -0.68
CA VAL A 93 4.10 14.42 -1.42
C VAL A 93 5.20 13.94 -2.38
N GLY A 94 6.03 12.99 -1.93
CA GLY A 94 7.09 12.36 -2.72
C GLY A 94 6.58 11.63 -3.96
N CYS A 95 5.33 11.19 -3.97
CA CYS A 95 4.70 10.64 -5.17
C CYS A 95 4.57 11.66 -6.31
N PHE A 96 4.63 12.96 -6.02
CA PHE A 96 4.55 14.04 -7.01
C PHE A 96 5.88 14.77 -7.21
N VAL A 97 6.74 14.75 -6.20
CA VAL A 97 8.02 15.44 -6.20
C VAL A 97 9.09 14.42 -6.61
N LEU A 98 9.46 14.39 -7.89
CA LEU A 98 10.45 13.48 -8.49
C LEU A 98 10.06 11.98 -8.50
N PRO A 99 8.98 11.58 -9.17
CA PRO A 99 8.64 10.15 -9.30
C PRO A 99 9.73 9.37 -10.06
N PRO A 100 10.05 8.12 -9.67
CA PRO A 100 9.57 7.38 -8.50
C PRO A 100 10.40 7.63 -7.22
N PHE A 101 11.57 8.28 -7.34
CA PHE A 101 12.54 8.41 -6.25
C PHE A 101 12.07 9.30 -5.09
N GLY A 102 11.15 10.23 -5.37
CA GLY A 102 10.57 11.16 -4.42
C GLY A 102 9.95 10.48 -3.21
N ILE A 103 9.38 9.31 -3.39
CA ILE A 103 8.71 8.54 -2.33
C ILE A 103 9.69 8.08 -1.25
N ILE A 104 10.98 8.02 -1.56
CA ILE A 104 12.04 7.72 -0.60
C ILE A 104 12.74 9.00 -0.15
N ILE A 105 13.13 9.85 -1.12
CA ILE A 105 13.95 11.04 -0.85
C ILE A 105 13.17 12.09 -0.04
N VAL A 106 11.92 12.36 -0.40
CA VAL A 106 11.11 13.40 0.26
C VAL A 106 10.81 13.08 1.72
N PRO A 107 10.27 11.89 2.10
CA PRO A 107 10.06 11.60 3.51
C PRO A 107 11.37 11.49 4.29
N PHE A 108 12.47 11.03 3.68
CA PHE A 108 13.78 11.03 4.33
C PHE A 108 14.21 12.46 4.69
N VAL A 109 14.23 13.37 3.71
CA VAL A 109 14.67 14.76 3.93
C VAL A 109 13.70 15.51 4.84
N ALA A 110 12.39 15.32 4.68
CA ALA A 110 11.38 15.98 5.50
C ALA A 110 11.51 15.58 6.99
N VAL A 111 11.67 14.29 7.28
CA VAL A 111 11.90 13.82 8.65
C VAL A 111 13.23 14.33 9.19
N LEU A 112 14.30 14.34 8.39
CA LEU A 112 15.60 14.86 8.81
C LEU A 112 15.51 16.30 9.28
N VAL A 113 14.86 17.17 8.48
CA VAL A 113 14.67 18.58 8.81
C VAL A 113 13.82 18.75 10.07
N VAL A 114 12.71 18.01 10.17
CA VAL A 114 11.79 18.12 11.30
C VAL A 114 12.43 17.66 12.62
N GLU A 115 13.18 16.56 12.60
CA GLU A 115 13.86 16.06 13.80
C GLU A 115 15.04 16.96 14.20
N LEU A 116 15.77 17.53 13.24
CA LEU A 116 16.83 18.50 13.52
C LEU A 116 16.30 19.77 14.19
N ILE A 117 15.14 20.27 13.75
CA ILE A 117 14.51 21.46 14.35
C ILE A 117 14.04 21.16 15.79
N GLN A 118 13.66 19.92 16.09
CA GLN A 118 13.14 19.54 17.41
C GLN A 118 14.23 19.32 18.46
N ASP A 119 15.34 18.66 18.11
CA ASP A 119 16.32 18.20 19.11
C ASP A 119 17.78 18.57 18.77
N PHE A 120 18.04 19.24 17.63
CA PHE A 120 19.38 19.62 17.11
C PHE A 120 20.45 18.49 17.07
N ASP A 121 20.08 17.24 17.37
CA ASP A 121 20.92 16.08 17.30
C ASP A 121 20.86 15.46 15.90
N PHE A 122 21.92 15.69 15.12
CA PHE A 122 22.04 15.16 13.77
C PHE A 122 22.07 13.63 13.73
N GLY A 123 22.67 12.97 14.71
CA GLY A 123 22.74 11.51 14.78
C GLY A 123 21.37 10.89 14.99
N LYS A 124 20.55 11.47 15.87
CA LYS A 124 19.16 11.07 16.08
C LYS A 124 18.29 11.33 14.85
N ALA A 125 18.37 12.53 14.28
CA ALA A 125 17.59 12.92 13.12
C ALA A 125 17.89 12.03 11.90
N LEU A 126 19.16 11.67 11.68
CA LEU A 126 19.56 10.78 10.60
C LEU A 126 18.96 9.38 10.77
N LYS A 127 19.02 8.82 11.99
CA LYS A 127 18.40 7.51 12.28
C LYS A 127 16.90 7.54 12.03
N ALA A 128 16.19 8.55 12.54
CA ALA A 128 14.75 8.71 12.33
C ALA A 128 14.39 8.79 10.83
N SER A 129 15.21 9.46 10.03
CA SER A 129 15.06 9.56 8.58
C SER A 129 15.25 8.22 7.87
N PHE A 130 16.21 7.39 8.31
CA PHE A 130 16.28 5.99 7.85
C PHE A 130 15.04 5.18 8.29
N GLY A 131 14.52 5.48 9.48
CA GLY A 131 13.27 4.90 9.99
C GLY A 131 12.08 5.16 9.05
N SER A 132 11.97 6.35 8.44
CA SER A 132 10.87 6.65 7.50
C SER A 132 10.97 5.87 6.19
N VAL A 133 12.19 5.68 5.67
CA VAL A 133 12.42 4.84 4.49
C VAL A 133 12.10 3.38 4.79
N MET A 134 12.57 2.87 5.93
CA MET A 134 12.27 1.50 6.35
C MET A 134 10.78 1.29 6.60
N ALA A 135 10.07 2.27 7.17
CA ALA A 135 8.63 2.23 7.34
C ALA A 135 7.91 2.05 6.00
N PHE A 136 8.24 2.88 5.01
CA PHE A 136 7.65 2.81 3.68
C PHE A 136 7.93 1.48 2.99
N LEU A 137 9.19 1.01 3.01
CA LEU A 137 9.56 -0.26 2.38
C LEU A 137 8.84 -1.44 3.06
N ALA A 138 8.79 -1.45 4.39
CA ALA A 138 8.10 -2.50 5.13
C ALA A 138 6.59 -2.49 4.88
N SER A 139 5.93 -1.32 4.82
CA SER A 139 4.50 -1.25 4.50
C SER A 139 4.22 -1.69 3.07
N THR A 140 5.03 -1.25 2.11
CA THR A 140 4.98 -1.66 0.71
C THR A 140 5.09 -3.19 0.58
N VAL A 141 6.06 -3.81 1.24
CA VAL A 141 6.21 -5.29 1.21
C VAL A 141 5.01 -5.98 1.84
N ALA A 142 4.52 -5.51 2.99
CA ALA A 142 3.33 -6.07 3.63
C ALA A 142 2.09 -5.99 2.72
N GLN A 143 1.87 -4.83 2.09
CA GLN A 143 0.78 -4.64 1.13
C GLN A 143 0.91 -5.58 -0.07
N ALA A 144 2.12 -5.72 -0.64
CA ALA A 144 2.37 -6.62 -1.76
C ALA A 144 1.99 -8.07 -1.41
N ILE A 145 2.42 -8.56 -0.24
CA ILE A 145 2.09 -9.92 0.23
C ILE A 145 0.58 -10.09 0.36
N ILE A 146 -0.09 -9.15 1.02
CA ILE A 146 -1.55 -9.20 1.20
C ILE A 146 -2.26 -9.20 -0.16
N MET A 147 -1.83 -8.36 -1.10
CA MET A 147 -2.41 -8.30 -2.44
C MET A 147 -2.21 -9.61 -3.22
N VAL A 148 -1.04 -10.26 -3.10
CA VAL A 148 -0.83 -11.59 -3.69
C VAL A 148 -1.81 -12.60 -3.10
N ILE A 149 -1.99 -12.61 -1.78
CA ILE A 149 -2.97 -13.48 -1.12
C ILE A 149 -4.38 -13.22 -1.63
N MET A 150 -4.78 -11.95 -1.76
CA MET A 150 -6.10 -11.56 -2.28
C MET A 150 -6.34 -12.07 -3.70
N VAL A 151 -5.34 -11.93 -4.58
CA VAL A 151 -5.43 -12.40 -5.98
C VAL A 151 -5.46 -13.94 -6.06
N ILE A 152 -4.65 -14.63 -5.27
CA ILE A 152 -4.68 -16.10 -5.20
C ILE A 152 -6.05 -16.58 -4.71
N TRP A 153 -6.58 -15.97 -3.65
CA TRP A 153 -7.91 -16.32 -3.13
C TRP A 153 -8.97 -16.08 -4.19
N PHE A 154 -8.92 -14.95 -4.91
CA PHE A 154 -9.85 -14.68 -6.01
C PHE A 154 -9.89 -15.83 -7.02
N PHE A 155 -8.75 -16.31 -7.50
CA PHE A 155 -8.72 -17.44 -8.44
C PHE A 155 -9.22 -18.75 -7.82
N ILE A 156 -8.98 -19.00 -6.53
CA ILE A 156 -9.53 -20.14 -5.81
C ILE A 156 -11.07 -20.05 -5.76
N ASP A 157 -11.61 -18.91 -5.36
CA ASP A 157 -13.06 -18.74 -5.22
C ASP A 157 -13.76 -18.89 -6.59
N VAL A 158 -13.18 -18.28 -7.64
CA VAL A 158 -13.66 -18.41 -9.01
C VAL A 158 -13.65 -19.86 -9.52
N TRP A 159 -12.64 -20.67 -9.15
CA TRP A 159 -12.52 -22.04 -9.66
C TRP A 159 -13.35 -23.06 -8.87
N PHE A 160 -13.48 -22.88 -7.55
CA PHE A 160 -14.09 -23.86 -6.67
C PHE A 160 -15.54 -23.54 -6.27
N VAL A 161 -15.93 -22.26 -6.30
CA VAL A 161 -17.27 -21.80 -5.91
C VAL A 161 -18.01 -21.20 -7.10
N GLY A 162 -17.29 -20.44 -7.93
CA GLY A 162 -17.77 -19.79 -9.14
C GLY A 162 -18.14 -20.75 -10.26
#